data_AF-A0A235J2T4-F1
#
_entry.id   AF-A0A235J2T4-F1
#
_cell.length_a   1.000
_cell.length_b   1.000
_cell.length_c   1.000
_cell.angle_alpha   90.00
_cell.angle_beta   90.00
_cell.angle_gamma   90.00
#
_symmetry.space_group_name_H-M   'P 1'
#
loop_
_entity.id
_entity.type
_entity.pdbx_description
1 polymer ?
#
loop_
_entity_poly.entity_id
_entity_poly.type
_entity_poly.pdbx_seq_one_letter_code
_entity_poly.pdbx_strand_id
1 'polypeptide(L)'
;MQSYSYKNNALGRYCFYNYVKSIKPSKHWHCNLPADLTQLGCSIATLSTVVKAKNTRGYRNFNCIHSEVSTLPFRCLVACPIILSVYAGANRFPTGFEDYAEAQLFESLPRNIQQSIETGYFQEWDSNFYSNEIPYRPARILVAELPYWSNQR
;
A
#
# COMPACT_ATOMS: atom_id res chain seq x y z
N MET A 1 5.84 -12.38 3.33
CA MET A 1 5.04 -11.14 3.20
C MET A 1 4.08 -10.97 4.37
N GLN A 2 3.15 -11.89 4.63
CA GLN A 2 2.23 -11.78 5.78
C GLN A 2 2.93 -11.75 7.15
N SER A 3 3.84 -12.70 7.41
CA SER A 3 4.64 -12.70 8.65
C SER A 3 5.45 -11.41 8.80
N TYR A 4 6.06 -10.98 7.70
CA TYR A 4 6.84 -9.74 7.63
C TYR A 4 6.01 -8.51 7.98
N SER A 5 4.90 -8.31 7.29
CA SER A 5 3.96 -7.20 7.52
C SER A 5 3.48 -7.17 8.96
N TYR A 6 3.02 -8.30 9.49
CA TYR A 6 2.50 -8.40 10.85
C TYR A 6 3.54 -8.04 11.92
N LYS A 7 4.74 -8.63 11.83
CA LYS A 7 5.80 -8.43 12.84
C LYS A 7 6.44 -7.04 12.81
N ASN A 8 6.28 -6.30 11.71
CA ASN A 8 6.80 -4.94 11.56
C ASN A 8 5.69 -3.89 11.60
N ASN A 9 4.45 -4.25 11.98
CA ASN A 9 3.28 -3.37 11.89
C ASN A 9 3.19 -2.66 10.52
N ALA A 10 3.57 -3.37 9.45
CA ALA A 10 3.68 -2.82 8.12
C ALA A 10 2.51 -3.27 7.25
N LEU A 11 2.09 -2.39 6.35
CA LEU A 11 0.99 -2.65 5.44
C LEU A 11 1.36 -3.68 4.37
N GLY A 12 0.83 -4.90 4.50
CA GLY A 12 0.93 -5.90 3.44
C GLY A 12 0.14 -5.49 2.20
N ARG A 13 0.81 -5.31 1.07
CA ARG A 13 0.19 -4.93 -0.21
C ARG A 13 0.64 -5.85 -1.33
N TYR A 14 -0.27 -6.16 -2.24
CA TYR A 14 0.03 -6.83 -3.50
C TYR A 14 -0.15 -5.85 -4.65
N CYS A 15 0.89 -5.73 -5.47
CA CYS A 15 0.82 -4.98 -6.72
C CYS A 15 0.41 -5.95 -7.83
N PHE A 16 -0.69 -5.64 -8.51
CA PHE A 16 -1.14 -6.37 -9.67
C PHE A 16 -0.81 -5.61 -10.94
N TYR A 17 -0.34 -6.34 -11.95
CA TYR A 17 -0.14 -5.84 -13.30
C TYR A 17 -0.94 -6.74 -14.26
N ASN A 18 -2.14 -6.29 -14.60
CA ASN A 18 -3.10 -7.02 -15.41
C ASN A 18 -3.43 -6.22 -16.68
N TYR A 19 -3.66 -6.94 -17.78
CA TYR A 19 -4.27 -6.35 -18.95
C TYR A 19 -5.79 -6.49 -18.86
N VAL A 20 -6.53 -5.38 -18.95
CA VAL A 20 -7.99 -5.40 -18.84
C VAL A 20 -8.64 -4.86 -20.10
N LYS A 21 -9.36 -5.74 -20.81
CA LYS A 21 -9.95 -5.45 -22.12
C LYS A 21 -11.34 -4.82 -22.06
N SER A 22 -12.15 -5.22 -21.07
CA SER A 22 -13.53 -4.75 -20.91
C SER A 22 -13.92 -4.88 -19.44
N ILE A 23 -14.03 -3.74 -18.76
CA ILE A 23 -14.46 -3.67 -17.35
C ILE A 23 -15.33 -2.44 -17.13
N LYS A 24 -16.33 -2.59 -16.26
CA LYS A 24 -17.19 -1.50 -15.82
C LYS A 24 -16.46 -0.70 -14.73
N PRO A 25 -16.10 0.58 -14.94
CA PRO A 25 -15.31 1.34 -13.96
C PRO A 25 -16.05 1.52 -12.64
N SER A 26 -17.37 1.68 -12.68
CA SER A 26 -18.21 1.86 -11.49
C SER A 26 -18.13 0.73 -10.45
N LYS A 27 -17.60 -0.44 -10.81
CA LYS A 27 -17.41 -1.56 -9.89
C LYS A 27 -15.96 -1.78 -9.44
N HIS A 28 -15.00 -1.18 -10.12
CA HIS A 28 -13.58 -1.49 -9.94
C HIS A 28 -12.70 -0.27 -9.68
N TRP A 29 -13.26 0.94 -9.84
CA TRP A 29 -12.58 2.19 -9.61
C TRP A 29 -13.04 2.79 -8.28
N HIS A 30 -12.23 2.58 -7.24
CA HIS A 30 -12.52 3.03 -5.87
C HIS A 30 -11.75 4.29 -5.48
N CYS A 31 -11.29 5.06 -6.46
CA CYS A 31 -10.53 6.29 -6.26
C CYS A 31 -11.38 7.53 -6.58
N ASN A 32 -11.20 8.60 -5.80
CA ASN A 32 -11.86 9.89 -6.03
C ASN A 32 -11.29 10.68 -7.23
N LEU A 33 -10.18 10.22 -7.83
CA LEU A 33 -9.62 10.82 -9.05
C LEU A 33 -10.39 10.34 -10.29
N PRO A 34 -10.33 11.07 -11.42
CA PRO A 34 -10.97 10.65 -12.67
C PRO A 34 -10.55 9.24 -13.09
N ALA A 35 -11.51 8.43 -13.52
CA ALA A 35 -11.28 7.03 -13.84
C ALA A 35 -10.28 6.88 -15.00
N ASP A 36 -9.26 6.04 -14.79
CA ASP A 36 -8.27 5.71 -15.79
C ASP A 36 -8.16 4.20 -15.93
N LEU A 37 -8.65 3.68 -17.06
CA LEU A 37 -8.70 2.23 -17.30
C LEU A 37 -7.31 1.61 -17.44
N THR A 38 -6.33 2.37 -17.90
CA THR A 38 -4.95 1.87 -18.01
C THR A 38 -4.37 1.62 -16.61
N GLN A 39 -4.77 2.45 -15.64
CA GLN A 39 -4.37 2.34 -14.25
C GLN A 39 -5.14 1.25 -13.49
N LEU A 40 -6.30 0.78 -13.98
CA LEU A 40 -6.96 -0.40 -13.42
C LEU A 40 -6.17 -1.69 -13.66
N GLY A 41 -5.33 -1.70 -14.69
CA GLY A 41 -4.34 -2.76 -14.89
C GLY A 41 -3.22 -2.73 -13.87
N CYS A 42 -2.93 -1.58 -13.25
CA CYS A 42 -1.86 -1.39 -12.27
C CYS A 42 -2.47 -1.04 -10.92
N SER A 43 -2.86 -2.05 -10.14
CA SER A 43 -3.56 -1.84 -8.87
C SER A 43 -2.77 -2.37 -7.68
N ILE A 44 -3.12 -1.87 -6.51
CA ILE A 44 -2.65 -2.33 -5.21
C ILE A 44 -3.84 -2.86 -4.43
N ALA A 45 -3.74 -4.07 -3.91
CA ALA A 45 -4.73 -4.65 -3.00
C ALA A 45 -4.12 -4.88 -1.62
N THR A 46 -4.96 -4.83 -0.59
CA THR A 46 -4.56 -5.23 0.76
C THR A 46 -4.26 -6.73 0.83
N LEU A 47 -3.38 -7.11 1.75
CA LEU A 47 -3.11 -8.52 2.03
C LEU A 47 -4.39 -9.27 2.45
N SER A 48 -5.25 -8.64 3.26
CA SER A 48 -6.55 -9.18 3.67
C SER A 48 -7.43 -9.55 2.46
N THR A 49 -7.52 -8.65 1.48
CA THR A 49 -8.24 -8.87 0.21
C THR A 49 -7.69 -10.05 -0.58
N VAL A 50 -6.36 -10.14 -0.72
CA VAL A 50 -5.72 -11.23 -1.46
C VAL A 50 -5.88 -12.57 -0.75
N VAL A 51 -5.75 -12.60 0.58
CA VAL A 51 -5.97 -13.81 1.38
C VAL A 51 -7.41 -14.28 1.27
N LYS A 52 -8.40 -13.37 1.37
CA LYS A 52 -9.82 -13.66 1.15
C LYS A 52 -10.04 -14.29 -0.23
N ALA A 53 -9.55 -13.65 -1.29
CA ALA A 53 -9.67 -14.16 -2.66
C ALA A 53 -8.99 -15.53 -2.86
N LYS A 54 -7.84 -15.76 -2.20
CA LYS A 54 -7.12 -17.05 -2.25
C LYS A 54 -7.90 -18.17 -1.57
N ASN A 55 -8.55 -17.88 -0.45
CA ASN A 55 -9.25 -18.87 0.37
C ASN A 55 -10.68 -19.15 -0.12
N THR A 56 -11.25 -18.29 -0.95
CA THR A 56 -12.58 -18.50 -1.54
C THR A 56 -12.49 -19.12 -2.94
N ARG A 57 -13.18 -20.25 -3.15
CA ARG A 57 -13.22 -20.93 -4.46
C ARG A 57 -13.79 -19.99 -5.52
N GLY A 58 -13.09 -19.88 -6.65
CA GLY A 58 -13.50 -19.05 -7.78
C GLY A 58 -13.15 -17.55 -7.68
N TYR A 59 -12.64 -17.07 -6.53
CA TYR A 59 -12.42 -15.63 -6.30
C TYR A 59 -11.02 -15.14 -6.67
N ARG A 60 -10.15 -16.04 -7.14
CA ARG A 60 -8.77 -15.72 -7.60
C ARG A 60 -8.78 -15.11 -9.00
N ASN A 61 -9.55 -14.05 -9.20
CA ASN A 61 -9.72 -13.39 -10.50
C ASN A 61 -9.76 -11.86 -10.34
N PHE A 62 -9.60 -11.16 -11.46
CA PHE A 62 -9.59 -9.70 -11.52
C PHE A 62 -10.82 -9.11 -10.85
N ASN A 63 -12.03 -9.53 -11.27
CA ASN A 63 -13.28 -8.94 -10.80
C ASN A 63 -13.44 -9.04 -9.28
N CYS A 64 -13.16 -10.20 -8.69
CA CYS A 64 -13.33 -10.39 -7.24
C CYS A 64 -12.33 -9.57 -6.41
N ILE A 65 -11.08 -9.45 -6.85
CA ILE A 65 -10.07 -8.67 -6.12
C ILE A 65 -10.31 -7.17 -6.30
N HIS A 66 -10.61 -6.73 -7.53
CA HIS A 66 -10.75 -5.32 -7.87
C HIS A 66 -12.14 -4.77 -7.52
N SER A 67 -13.12 -5.62 -7.17
CA SER A 67 -14.39 -5.15 -6.61
C SER A 67 -14.29 -4.70 -5.16
N GLU A 68 -13.23 -5.08 -4.44
CA GLU A 68 -13.01 -4.66 -3.07
C GLU A 68 -12.54 -3.19 -3.04
N VAL A 69 -13.17 -2.38 -2.21
CA VAL A 69 -12.91 -0.92 -2.11
C VAL A 69 -11.46 -0.59 -1.72
N SER A 70 -10.80 -1.54 -1.06
CA SER A 70 -9.41 -1.47 -0.64
C SER A 70 -8.41 -1.71 -1.76
N THR A 71 -8.88 -2.18 -2.92
CA THR A 71 -8.07 -2.34 -4.13
C THR A 71 -8.08 -1.03 -4.92
N LEU A 72 -6.97 -0.33 -4.89
CA LEU A 72 -6.82 1.00 -5.49
C LEU A 72 -5.86 0.97 -6.68
N PRO A 73 -5.99 1.88 -7.66
CA PRO A 73 -4.94 2.14 -8.64
C PRO A 73 -3.59 2.48 -7.97
N PHE A 74 -2.47 2.05 -8.56
CA PHE A 74 -1.13 2.23 -7.98
C PHE A 74 -0.80 3.70 -7.66
N ARG A 75 -1.23 4.63 -8.53
CA ARG A 75 -1.07 6.08 -8.32
C ARG A 75 -1.73 6.60 -7.03
N CYS A 76 -2.69 5.87 -6.48
CA CYS A 76 -3.37 6.26 -5.24
C CYS A 76 -2.45 6.24 -4.01
N LEU A 77 -1.33 5.53 -4.06
CA LEU A 77 -0.32 5.57 -2.99
C LEU A 77 0.26 6.96 -2.78
N VAL A 78 0.29 7.79 -3.83
CA VAL A 78 0.97 9.10 -3.80
C VAL A 78 -0.02 10.26 -3.88
N ALA A 79 -1.13 10.09 -4.61
CA ALA A 79 -2.02 11.21 -4.93
C ALA A 79 -3.45 11.08 -4.37
N CYS A 80 -3.84 9.95 -3.78
CA CYS A 80 -5.22 9.77 -3.34
C CYS A 80 -5.47 10.50 -2.01
N PRO A 81 -6.44 11.41 -1.93
CA PRO A 81 -6.75 12.13 -0.69
C PRO A 81 -7.06 11.21 0.50
N ILE A 82 -7.69 10.06 0.25
CA ILE A 82 -7.99 9.07 1.30
C ILE A 82 -6.69 8.56 1.92
N ILE A 83 -5.73 8.12 1.09
CA ILE A 83 -4.44 7.63 1.55
C ILE A 83 -3.61 8.76 2.18
N LEU A 84 -3.63 9.96 1.60
CA LEU A 84 -2.93 11.12 2.16
C LEU A 84 -3.49 11.53 3.53
N SER A 85 -4.80 11.42 3.74
CA SER A 85 -5.40 11.70 5.05
C SER A 85 -4.90 10.74 6.13
N VAL A 86 -4.63 9.48 5.79
CA VAL A 86 -3.99 8.52 6.70
C VAL A 86 -2.60 9.00 7.10
N TYR A 87 -1.77 9.39 6.12
CA TYR A 87 -0.43 9.92 6.40
C TYR A 87 -0.46 11.23 7.19
N ALA A 88 -1.55 12.01 7.09
CA ALA A 88 -1.77 13.22 7.87
C ALA A 88 -2.30 12.95 9.30
N GLY A 89 -2.36 11.69 9.75
CA GLY A 89 -2.78 11.32 11.11
C GLY A 89 -4.30 11.17 11.27
N ALA A 90 -5.03 10.81 10.22
CA ALA A 90 -6.44 10.46 10.35
C ALA A 90 -6.62 9.22 11.23
N ASN A 91 -7.45 9.34 12.26
CA ASN A 91 -7.78 8.25 13.20
C ASN A 91 -9.04 7.47 12.79
N ARG A 92 -9.63 7.80 11.64
CA ARG A 92 -10.82 7.15 11.09
C ARG A 92 -10.58 6.79 9.63
N PHE A 93 -10.75 5.51 9.34
CA PHE A 93 -10.55 4.96 8.01
C PHE A 93 -11.90 4.67 7.35
N PRO A 94 -12.05 4.88 6.04
CA PRO A 94 -13.20 4.36 5.31
C PRO A 94 -13.28 2.84 5.43
N THR A 95 -14.50 2.29 5.30
CA THR A 95 -14.70 0.84 5.25
C THR A 95 -13.81 0.21 4.17
N GLY A 96 -13.14 -0.90 4.50
CA GLY A 96 -12.16 -1.59 3.66
C GLY A 96 -10.71 -1.14 3.88
N PHE A 97 -10.46 -0.10 4.68
CA PHE A 97 -9.11 0.40 4.99
C PHE A 97 -8.68 0.09 6.43
N GLU A 98 -9.28 -0.92 7.06
CA GLU A 98 -9.05 -1.26 8.47
C GLU A 98 -7.57 -1.59 8.76
N ASP A 99 -6.88 -2.23 7.80
CA ASP A 99 -5.46 -2.56 7.91
C ASP A 99 -4.56 -1.33 8.16
N TYR A 100 -5.02 -0.10 7.83
CA TYR A 100 -4.28 1.14 8.06
C TYR A 100 -4.28 1.59 9.52
N ALA A 101 -5.24 1.14 10.34
CA ALA A 101 -5.28 1.48 11.76
C ALA A 101 -4.15 0.84 12.56
N GLU A 102 -3.67 -0.32 12.10
CA GLU A 102 -2.60 -1.09 12.75
C GLU A 102 -1.21 -0.76 12.16
N ALA A 103 -1.17 0.08 11.12
CA ALA A 103 0.07 0.41 10.43
C ALA A 103 0.92 1.38 11.24
N GLN A 104 2.20 1.08 11.39
CA GLN A 104 3.17 2.02 11.92
C GLN A 104 3.42 3.13 10.90
N LEU A 105 3.18 4.38 11.32
CA LEU A 105 3.50 5.58 10.55
C LEU A 105 4.83 6.14 11.04
N PHE A 106 5.65 6.61 10.08
CA PHE A 106 6.93 7.26 10.35
C PHE A 106 6.84 8.71 9.88
N GLU A 107 6.99 9.67 10.80
CA GLU A 107 6.94 11.11 10.51
C GLU A 107 8.13 11.58 9.66
N SER A 108 9.25 10.87 9.77
CA SER A 108 10.45 11.12 8.98
C SER A 108 11.05 9.81 8.50
N LEU A 109 11.82 9.89 7.43
CA LEU A 109 12.55 8.74 6.93
C LEU A 109 13.59 8.32 7.98
N PRO A 110 13.68 7.03 8.35
CA PRO A 110 14.67 6.58 9.31
C PRO A 110 16.08 6.83 8.79
N ARG A 111 16.98 7.22 9.71
CA ARG A 111 18.32 7.70 9.37
C ARG A 111 19.13 6.70 8.53
N ASN A 112 19.01 5.42 8.82
CA ASN A 112 19.69 4.36 8.06
C ASN A 112 19.13 4.22 6.63
N ILE A 113 17.83 4.39 6.42
CA ILE A 113 17.23 4.43 5.08
C ILE A 113 17.72 5.68 4.33
N GLN A 114 17.71 6.83 5.00
CA GLN A 114 18.19 8.10 4.43
C GLN A 114 19.65 7.99 3.97
N GLN A 115 20.53 7.51 4.85
CA GLN A 115 21.94 7.26 4.51
C GLN A 115 22.10 6.24 3.38
N SER A 116 21.27 5.20 3.35
CA SER A 116 21.35 4.18 2.31
C SER A 116 20.90 4.69 0.94
N ILE A 117 19.96 5.64 0.88
CA ILE A 117 19.59 6.32 -0.37
C ILE A 117 20.75 7.16 -0.88
N GLU A 118 21.41 7.91 0.00
CA GLU A 118 22.54 8.78 -0.36
C GLU A 118 23.77 7.97 -0.80
N THR A 119 24.05 6.87 -0.12
CA THR A 119 25.28 6.07 -0.34
C THR A 119 25.09 4.92 -1.33
N GLY A 120 23.85 4.50 -1.58
CA GLY A 120 23.54 3.30 -2.37
C GLY A 120 23.80 1.97 -1.66
N TYR A 121 24.21 1.99 -0.38
CA TYR A 121 24.56 0.78 0.39
C TYR A 121 23.74 0.67 1.67
N PHE A 122 23.15 -0.51 1.89
CA PHE A 122 22.40 -0.86 3.10
C PHE A 122 23.28 -1.71 4.03
N GLN A 123 23.99 -1.10 4.99
CA GLN A 123 24.87 -1.83 5.90
C GLN A 123 24.16 -2.41 7.12
N GLU A 124 23.33 -1.63 7.82
CA GLU A 124 22.57 -2.10 8.99
C GLU A 124 21.15 -1.54 9.04
N TRP A 125 20.23 -2.38 9.50
CA TRP A 125 18.82 -2.03 9.63
C TRP A 125 18.51 -1.72 11.09
N ASP A 126 17.97 -0.53 11.36
CA ASP A 126 17.57 -0.12 12.71
C ASP A 126 16.48 -1.07 13.26
N SER A 127 16.74 -1.63 14.43
CA SER A 127 15.79 -2.51 15.14
C SER A 127 14.51 -1.79 15.57
N ASN A 128 14.53 -0.46 15.61
CA ASN A 128 13.34 0.36 15.87
C ASN A 128 12.42 0.46 14.64
N PHE A 129 12.95 0.18 13.45
CA PHE A 129 12.17 0.17 12.21
C PHE A 129 11.80 -1.24 11.77
N TYR A 130 12.69 -2.21 11.97
CA TYR A 130 12.46 -3.60 11.61
C TYR A 130 12.58 -4.54 12.81
N SER A 131 11.62 -5.44 12.94
CA SER A 131 11.69 -6.58 13.84
C SER A 131 12.86 -7.49 13.45
N ASN A 132 13.80 -7.65 14.37
CA ASN A 132 14.92 -8.59 14.25
C ASN A 132 14.47 -10.06 14.31
N GLU A 133 13.20 -10.35 14.61
CA GLU A 133 12.67 -11.72 14.66
C GLU A 133 12.51 -12.34 13.25
N ILE A 134 12.63 -11.54 12.19
CA ILE A 134 12.41 -12.00 10.82
C ILE A 134 13.75 -12.12 10.08
N PRO A 135 14.12 -13.33 9.63
CA PRO A 135 15.43 -13.55 9.01
C PRO A 135 15.53 -13.04 7.56
N TYR A 136 14.42 -12.59 6.96
CA TYR A 136 14.35 -12.12 5.58
C TYR A 136 14.01 -10.63 5.50
N ARG A 137 14.78 -9.89 4.70
CA ARG A 137 14.74 -8.43 4.55
C ARG A 137 14.28 -8.03 3.13
N PRO A 138 13.74 -6.80 2.93
CA PRO A 138 13.41 -6.33 1.59
C PRO A 138 14.66 -6.22 0.73
N ALA A 139 14.63 -6.79 -0.47
CA ALA A 139 15.74 -6.68 -1.43
C ALA A 139 15.78 -5.30 -2.13
N ARG A 140 14.66 -4.58 -2.14
CA ARG A 140 14.49 -3.28 -2.78
C ARG A 140 13.55 -2.42 -1.93
N ILE A 141 13.86 -1.14 -1.83
CA ILE A 141 13.01 -0.14 -1.16
C ILE A 141 12.77 0.98 -2.16
N LEU A 142 11.51 1.42 -2.25
CA LEU A 142 11.15 2.66 -2.89
C LEU A 142 10.73 3.63 -1.79
N VAL A 143 11.34 4.82 -1.78
CA VAL A 143 10.89 5.93 -0.96
C VAL A 143 10.21 6.93 -1.89
N ALA A 144 8.98 7.28 -1.54
CA ALA A 144 8.22 8.30 -2.24
C ALA A 144 8.05 9.49 -1.29
N GLU A 145 8.49 10.67 -1.74
CA GLU A 145 8.14 11.91 -1.07
C GLU A 145 6.68 12.22 -1.38
N LEU A 146 5.87 12.31 -0.35
CA LEU A 146 4.50 12.79 -0.49
C LEU A 146 4.56 14.31 -0.65
N PRO A 147 3.81 14.90 -1.59
CA PRO A 147 3.77 16.34 -1.73
C PRO A 147 3.38 16.96 -0.38
N TYR A 148 4.19 17.90 0.09
CA TYR A 148 3.96 18.63 1.34
C TYR A 148 2.50 19.08 1.38
N TRP A 149 1.75 18.60 2.38
CA TRP A 149 0.52 19.24 2.82
C TRP A 149 0.89 20.56 3.53
N SER A 150 1.47 21.49 2.79
CA SER A 150 1.60 22.87 3.24
C SER A 150 0.23 23.53 3.13
N ASN A 151 -0.33 23.91 4.28
CA ASN A 151 -1.44 24.85 4.46
C ASN A 151 -2.87 24.33 4.28
N GLN A 152 -3.31 23.45 5.19
CA GLN A 152 -4.70 23.52 5.69
C GLN A 152 -4.69 23.48 7.22
N ARG A 153 -4.38 24.63 7.82
CA ARG A 153 -4.86 25.00 9.16
C ARG A 153 -6.11 25.83 8.99
#